data_AF-A0A9X0CHZ3-F1
#
_entry.id   AF-A0A9X0CHZ3-F1
#
_cell.length_a   1.000
_cell.length_b   1.000
_cell.length_c   1.000
_cell.angle_alpha   90.00
_cell.angle_beta   90.00
_cell.angle_gamma   90.00
#
_symmetry.space_group_name_H-M   'P 1'
#
loop_
_entity.id
_entity.type
_entity.pdbx_description
1 polymer ?
#
loop_
_entity_poly.entity_id
_entity_poly.type
_entity_poly.pdbx_seq_one_letter_code
_entity_poly.pdbx_strand_id
1 'polypeptide(L)'
;MDLVRERHPSWTDSLVEEIAKLEYETAAQQFMEGTVLLVQKLRPKSSWGFYGFPDCYNYKSYNCSKLVMQRNDQISWMFESSSALFPSIYLYEKAHRNNALFVKYRLMEGFRHSKKLDGHFIPVYPYVRITYAVSQIYLNEADTMATIAQSAEQGTAGVVIWGDHLTENTKTDCLEIQSYMDNFLGPLVKNLTTITQTCSQEFCHSHGRCTFKLNPAVYDKALSQGSCSGFDR
;
A
#
# COMPACT_ATOMS: atom_id res chain seq x y z
N MET A 1 -15.85 -17.27 19.33
CA MET A 1 -17.18 -17.75 19.78
C MET A 1 -17.07 -18.57 21.06
N ASP A 2 -16.11 -19.50 21.16
CA ASP A 2 -15.92 -20.38 22.33
C ASP A 2 -15.88 -19.66 23.68
N LEU A 3 -15.12 -18.56 23.79
CA LEU A 3 -15.03 -17.76 25.03
C LEU A 3 -16.36 -17.14 25.48
N VAL A 4 -17.26 -16.82 24.54
CA VAL A 4 -18.61 -16.32 24.85
C VAL A 4 -19.52 -17.50 25.22
N ARG A 5 -19.41 -18.61 24.49
CA ARG A 5 -20.17 -19.85 24.75
C ARG A 5 -19.88 -20.41 26.15
N GLU A 6 -18.62 -20.38 26.58
CA GLU A 6 -18.20 -20.83 27.91
C GLU A 6 -18.84 -20.00 29.02
N ARG A 7 -18.87 -18.66 28.86
CA ARG A 7 -19.52 -17.74 29.81
C ARG A 7 -21.05 -17.82 29.76
N HIS A 8 -21.61 -18.17 28.60
CA HIS A 8 -23.06 -18.20 28.37
C HIS A 8 -23.52 -19.50 27.67
N PRO A 9 -23.49 -20.66 28.36
CA PRO A 9 -23.79 -21.96 27.73
C PRO A 9 -25.23 -22.07 27.20
N SER A 10 -26.17 -21.34 27.79
CA SER A 10 -27.60 -21.40 27.46
C SER A 10 -28.04 -20.43 26.36
N TRP A 11 -27.16 -19.57 25.84
CA TRP A 11 -27.51 -18.63 24.77
C TRP A 11 -27.67 -19.32 23.41
N THR A 12 -28.38 -18.69 22.48
CA THR A 12 -28.49 -19.19 21.10
C THR A 12 -27.16 -19.01 20.34
N ASP A 13 -26.97 -19.73 19.25
CA ASP A 13 -25.79 -19.56 18.37
C ASP A 13 -25.69 -18.15 17.80
N SER A 14 -26.80 -17.58 17.34
CA SER A 14 -26.85 -16.21 16.82
C SER A 14 -26.41 -15.18 17.85
N LEU A 15 -26.86 -15.28 19.10
CA LEU A 15 -26.50 -14.32 20.14
C LEU A 15 -25.02 -14.45 20.52
N VAL A 16 -24.49 -15.68 20.56
CA VAL A 16 -23.07 -15.90 20.83
C VAL A 16 -22.19 -15.37 19.69
N GLU A 17 -22.61 -15.53 18.43
CA GLU A 17 -21.87 -14.95 17.30
C GLU A 17 -21.85 -13.43 17.36
N GLU A 18 -23.00 -12.80 17.62
CA GLU A 18 -23.12 -11.34 17.71
C GLU A 18 -22.23 -10.77 18.82
N ILE A 19 -22.30 -11.33 20.02
CA ILE A 19 -21.50 -10.88 21.17
C ILE A 19 -20.01 -11.18 20.96
N ALA A 20 -19.66 -12.34 20.40
CA ALA A 20 -18.28 -12.67 20.09
C ALA A 20 -17.67 -11.71 19.07
N LYS A 21 -18.45 -11.30 18.05
CA LYS A 21 -18.05 -10.30 17.08
C LYS A 21 -17.82 -8.94 17.76
N LEU A 22 -18.79 -8.48 18.55
CA LEU A 22 -18.70 -7.20 19.25
C LEU A 22 -17.48 -7.12 20.17
N GLU A 23 -17.26 -8.16 20.98
CA GLU A 23 -16.12 -8.20 21.90
C GLU A 23 -14.78 -8.26 21.14
N TYR A 24 -14.69 -9.07 20.08
CA TYR A 24 -13.49 -9.17 19.27
C TYR A 24 -13.16 -7.86 18.56
N GLU A 25 -14.13 -7.24 17.88
CA GLU A 25 -13.91 -5.99 17.15
C GLU A 25 -13.58 -4.84 18.10
N THR A 26 -14.22 -4.77 19.27
CA THR A 26 -13.92 -3.77 20.30
C THR A 26 -12.50 -3.94 20.85
N ALA A 27 -12.11 -5.16 21.21
CA ALA A 27 -10.78 -5.43 21.74
C ALA A 27 -9.70 -5.21 20.67
N ALA A 28 -9.95 -5.60 19.42
CA ALA A 28 -9.05 -5.38 18.30
C ALA A 28 -8.83 -3.89 18.05
N GLN A 29 -9.90 -3.07 18.06
CA GLN A 29 -9.78 -1.63 17.94
C GLN A 29 -8.94 -1.05 19.08
N GLN A 30 -9.28 -1.34 20.34
CA GLN A 30 -8.55 -0.82 21.51
C GLN A 30 -7.06 -1.15 21.44
N PHE A 31 -6.71 -2.38 21.05
CA PHE A 31 -5.33 -2.82 20.97
C PHE A 31 -4.59 -2.13 19.81
N MET A 32 -5.15 -2.15 18.60
CA MET A 32 -4.48 -1.60 17.41
C MET A 32 -4.40 -0.08 17.47
N GLU A 33 -5.51 0.60 17.75
CA GLU A 33 -5.56 2.06 17.87
C GLU A 33 -4.71 2.55 19.04
N GLY A 34 -4.82 1.91 20.21
CA GLY A 34 -4.01 2.23 21.38
C GLY A 34 -2.51 2.08 21.10
N THR A 35 -2.11 1.04 20.36
CA THR A 35 -0.72 0.84 19.96
C THR A 35 -0.22 1.95 19.04
N VAL A 36 -0.97 2.28 17.97
CA VAL A 36 -0.52 3.29 16.99
C VAL A 36 -0.45 4.70 17.60
N LEU A 37 -1.39 5.03 18.49
CA LEU A 37 -1.40 6.29 19.24
C LEU A 37 -0.22 6.37 20.23
N LEU A 38 0.09 5.26 20.92
CA LEU A 38 1.21 5.22 21.85
C LEU A 38 2.55 5.42 21.13
N VAL A 39 2.80 4.69 20.04
CA VAL A 39 4.07 4.82 19.31
C VAL A 39 4.24 6.19 18.67
N GLN A 40 3.15 6.83 18.23
CA GLN A 40 3.17 8.23 17.77
C GLN A 40 3.52 9.19 18.89
N LYS A 41 2.95 9.03 20.09
CA LYS A 41 3.32 9.85 21.25
C LYS A 41 4.80 9.69 21.62
N LEU A 42 5.32 8.47 21.53
CA LEU A 42 6.73 8.18 21.84
C LEU A 42 7.70 8.62 20.74
N ARG A 43 7.26 8.63 19.48
CA ARG A 43 8.05 8.96 18.28
C ARG A 43 7.24 9.84 17.33
N PRO A 44 6.99 11.12 17.68
CA PRO A 44 6.07 12.00 16.95
C PRO A 44 6.57 12.45 15.58
N LYS A 45 7.86 12.25 15.28
CA LYS A 45 8.47 12.57 13.97
C LYS A 45 8.47 11.40 12.99
N SER A 46 7.94 10.25 13.41
CA SER A 46 7.89 9.03 12.60
C SER A 46 6.50 8.83 12.00
N SER A 47 6.46 8.23 10.81
CA SER A 47 5.24 7.81 10.14
C SER A 47 4.83 6.42 10.64
N TRP A 48 3.62 6.30 11.18
CA TRP A 48 3.09 5.10 11.82
C TRP A 48 1.78 4.68 11.19
N GLY A 49 1.63 3.38 11.00
CA GLY A 49 0.46 2.74 10.43
C GLY A 49 0.68 1.24 10.35
N PHE A 50 -0.35 0.51 9.92
CA PHE A 50 -0.29 -0.95 9.85
C PHE A 50 0.05 -1.43 8.44
N TYR A 51 1.04 -2.32 8.34
CA TYR A 51 1.35 -3.02 7.10
C TYR A 51 0.13 -3.76 6.56
N GLY A 52 -0.09 -3.67 5.24
CA GLY A 52 -1.17 -4.33 4.54
C GLY A 52 -2.48 -3.54 4.48
N PHE A 53 -2.58 -2.42 5.19
CA PHE A 53 -3.83 -1.67 5.32
C PHE A 53 -3.82 -0.32 4.58
N PRO A 54 -4.93 0.06 3.91
CA PRO A 54 -6.11 -0.78 3.63
C PRO A 54 -5.81 -1.88 2.60
N ASP A 55 -6.59 -2.98 2.64
CA ASP A 55 -6.60 -4.01 1.59
C ASP A 55 -7.87 -3.89 0.75
N CYS A 56 -7.73 -4.22 -0.53
CA CYS A 56 -8.78 -4.24 -1.55
C CYS A 56 -9.38 -5.65 -1.76
N TYR A 57 -8.69 -6.69 -1.29
CA TYR A 57 -8.99 -8.13 -1.46
C TYR A 57 -9.34 -8.53 -2.90
N ASN A 58 -8.84 -7.78 -3.89
CA ASN A 58 -9.09 -7.94 -5.32
C ASN A 58 -8.29 -9.11 -5.93
N TYR A 59 -8.23 -10.27 -5.26
CA TYR A 59 -7.51 -11.43 -5.77
C TYR A 59 -8.27 -12.19 -6.87
N LYS A 60 -9.58 -11.97 -7.00
CA LYS A 60 -10.44 -12.60 -8.02
C LYS A 60 -11.06 -11.60 -9.00
N SER A 61 -10.79 -10.31 -8.81
CA SER A 61 -11.25 -9.21 -9.66
C SER A 61 -10.09 -8.21 -9.83
N TYR A 62 -10.29 -7.10 -10.52
CA TYR A 62 -9.31 -6.02 -10.56
C TYR A 62 -9.61 -4.91 -9.55
N ASN A 63 -10.89 -4.64 -9.27
CA ASN A 63 -11.33 -3.56 -8.39
C ASN A 63 -11.69 -4.05 -6.98
N CYS A 64 -11.69 -3.11 -6.03
CA CYS A 64 -12.20 -3.36 -4.70
C CYS A 64 -13.72 -3.52 -4.78
N SER A 65 -14.25 -4.59 -4.19
CA SER A 65 -15.70 -4.78 -4.15
C SER A 65 -16.35 -3.75 -3.23
N LYS A 66 -17.62 -3.40 -3.48
CA LYS A 66 -18.39 -2.49 -2.60
C LYS A 66 -18.39 -2.97 -1.15
N LEU A 67 -18.52 -4.28 -0.93
CA LEU A 67 -18.49 -4.88 0.40
C LEU A 67 -17.15 -4.67 1.11
N VAL A 68 -16.03 -4.80 0.37
CA VAL A 68 -14.70 -4.54 0.94
C VAL A 68 -14.53 -3.06 1.29
N MET A 69 -14.93 -2.15 0.40
CA MET A 69 -14.87 -0.71 0.68
C MET A 69 -15.70 -0.33 1.92
N GLN A 70 -16.92 -0.88 2.05
CA GLN A 70 -17.76 -0.69 3.24
C GLN A 70 -17.14 -1.25 4.52
N ARG A 71 -16.44 -2.38 4.45
CA ARG A 71 -15.70 -2.93 5.60
C ARG A 71 -14.50 -2.06 5.96
N ASN A 72 -13.80 -1.51 4.98
CA ASN A 72 -12.73 -0.54 5.23
C ASN A 72 -13.29 0.74 5.88
N ASP A 73 -14.50 1.19 5.49
CA ASP A 73 -15.17 2.32 6.15
C ASP A 73 -15.45 2.07 7.64
N GLN A 74 -15.83 0.82 7.99
CA GLN A 74 -16.09 0.42 9.38
C GLN A 74 -14.82 0.41 10.26
N ILE A 75 -13.64 0.29 9.67
CA ILE A 75 -12.35 0.37 10.37
C ILE A 75 -11.63 1.70 10.14
N SER A 76 -12.36 2.75 9.75
CA SER A 76 -11.81 4.09 9.54
C SER A 76 -11.02 4.62 10.73
N TRP A 77 -11.37 4.24 11.96
CA TRP A 77 -10.60 4.53 13.17
C TRP A 77 -9.11 4.15 13.05
N MET A 78 -8.77 3.09 12.32
CA MET A 78 -7.39 2.66 12.10
C MET A 78 -6.64 3.64 11.21
N PHE A 79 -7.28 4.11 10.15
CA PHE A 79 -6.69 5.05 9.22
C PHE A 79 -6.60 6.43 9.84
N GLU A 80 -7.66 6.88 10.53
CA GLU A 80 -7.73 8.17 11.24
C GLU A 80 -6.69 8.28 12.35
N SER A 81 -6.41 7.18 13.06
CA SER A 81 -5.36 7.15 14.08
C SER A 81 -3.94 6.98 13.52
N SER A 82 -3.74 6.65 12.25
CA SER A 82 -2.41 6.46 11.63
C SER A 82 -1.82 7.78 11.10
N SER A 83 -0.49 7.92 11.06
CA SER A 83 0.19 9.05 10.38
C SER A 83 0.69 8.71 8.97
N ALA A 84 0.56 7.47 8.53
CA ALA A 84 0.77 7.03 7.15
C ALA A 84 0.03 5.71 6.87
N LEU A 85 -0.21 5.40 5.59
CA LEU A 85 -0.85 4.15 5.14
C LEU A 85 0.14 3.26 4.40
N PHE A 86 0.03 1.93 4.59
CA PHE A 86 0.99 0.96 4.08
C PHE A 86 0.31 -0.22 3.36
N PRO A 87 -0.48 0.01 2.31
CA PRO A 87 -1.16 -1.08 1.59
C PRO A 87 -0.13 -2.02 0.95
N SER A 88 -0.36 -3.33 1.02
CA SER A 88 0.45 -4.30 0.28
C SER A 88 -0.05 -4.41 -1.16
N ILE A 89 0.84 -4.22 -2.14
CA ILE A 89 0.54 -4.38 -3.57
C ILE A 89 1.36 -5.51 -4.21
N TYR A 90 1.73 -6.50 -3.40
CA TYR A 90 2.49 -7.65 -3.88
C TYR A 90 1.75 -8.39 -4.99
N LEU A 91 2.47 -8.73 -6.05
CA LEU A 91 1.95 -9.53 -7.15
C LEU A 91 2.13 -11.01 -6.84
N TYR A 92 1.19 -11.82 -7.33
CA TYR A 92 1.25 -13.27 -7.25
C TYR A 92 1.43 -13.81 -8.66
N GLU A 93 2.19 -14.89 -8.81
CA GLU A 93 2.38 -15.58 -10.08
C GLU A 93 1.05 -16.22 -10.52
N LYS A 94 0.23 -15.45 -11.23
CA LYS A 94 -1.08 -15.89 -11.74
C LYS A 94 -1.19 -15.50 -13.19
N ALA A 95 -1.31 -16.51 -14.05
CA ALA A 95 -1.61 -16.30 -15.46
C ALA A 95 -2.94 -15.54 -15.62
N HIS A 96 -2.98 -14.62 -16.59
CA HIS A 96 -4.18 -13.88 -17.04
C HIS A 96 -4.75 -12.81 -16.09
N ARG A 97 -3.95 -12.25 -15.17
CA ARG A 97 -4.34 -11.06 -14.40
C ARG A 97 -3.75 -9.79 -15.02
N ASN A 98 -4.57 -8.76 -15.22
CA ASN A 98 -4.09 -7.40 -15.43
C ASN A 98 -3.53 -6.83 -14.10
N ASN A 99 -2.23 -6.99 -13.89
CA ASN A 99 -1.54 -6.55 -12.67
C ASN A 99 -1.55 -5.03 -12.49
N ALA A 100 -1.52 -4.27 -13.58
CA ALA A 100 -1.64 -2.81 -13.54
C ALA A 100 -2.99 -2.36 -12.97
N LEU A 101 -4.11 -3.00 -13.32
CA LEU A 101 -5.39 -2.67 -12.69
C LEU A 101 -5.46 -3.17 -11.24
N PHE A 102 -4.92 -4.36 -10.96
CA PHE A 102 -4.87 -4.91 -9.60
C PHE A 102 -4.17 -3.96 -8.62
N VAL A 103 -3.00 -3.42 -8.99
CA VAL A 103 -2.26 -2.45 -8.17
C VAL A 103 -3.02 -1.13 -8.09
N LYS A 104 -3.52 -0.61 -9.22
CA LYS A 104 -4.23 0.67 -9.27
C LYS A 104 -5.35 0.76 -8.25
N TYR A 105 -6.22 -0.25 -8.18
CA TYR A 105 -7.35 -0.19 -7.25
C TYR A 105 -6.93 -0.31 -5.78
N ARG A 106 -5.82 -0.99 -5.47
CA ARG A 106 -5.25 -1.02 -4.11
C ARG A 106 -4.68 0.34 -3.70
N LEU A 107 -4.00 1.02 -4.62
CA LEU A 107 -3.51 2.39 -4.40
C LEU A 107 -4.68 3.37 -4.24
N MET A 108 -5.69 3.30 -5.11
CA MET A 108 -6.89 4.14 -5.00
C MET A 108 -7.62 3.97 -3.67
N GLU A 109 -7.70 2.75 -3.13
CA GLU A 109 -8.29 2.51 -1.81
C GLU A 109 -7.42 3.10 -0.69
N GLY A 110 -6.09 3.00 -0.81
CA GLY A 110 -5.15 3.71 0.07
C GLY A 110 -5.39 5.22 0.06
N PHE A 111 -5.46 5.84 -1.12
CA PHE A 111 -5.72 7.27 -1.24
C PHE A 111 -7.11 7.67 -0.71
N ARG A 112 -8.12 6.82 -0.88
CA ARG A 112 -9.47 7.08 -0.37
C ARG A 112 -9.50 7.27 1.15
N HIS A 113 -8.68 6.50 1.88
CA HIS A 113 -8.53 6.61 3.33
C HIS A 113 -7.38 7.50 3.79
N SER A 114 -6.63 8.10 2.85
CA SER A 114 -5.55 9.03 3.19
C SER A 114 -6.08 10.39 3.66
N LYS A 115 -7.31 10.77 3.27
CA LYS A 115 -7.93 12.03 3.67
C LYS A 115 -8.51 11.93 5.07
N LYS A 116 -8.03 12.78 5.98
CA LYS A 116 -8.49 12.91 7.35
C LYS A 116 -9.74 13.77 7.49
N LEU A 117 -10.38 13.68 8.65
CA LEU A 117 -11.58 14.45 8.98
C LEU A 117 -11.38 15.97 8.95
N ASP A 118 -10.19 16.46 9.30
CA ASP A 118 -9.84 17.89 9.25
C ASP A 118 -9.43 18.36 7.84
N GLY A 119 -9.44 17.45 6.86
CA GLY A 119 -9.18 17.73 5.46
C GLY A 119 -7.73 17.50 5.01
N HIS A 120 -6.77 17.31 5.93
CA HIS A 120 -5.40 17.00 5.53
C HIS A 120 -5.28 15.56 5.02
N PHE A 121 -4.21 15.29 4.27
CA PHE A 121 -3.94 13.95 3.76
C PHE A 121 -2.68 13.37 4.40
N ILE A 122 -2.73 12.10 4.76
CA ILE A 122 -1.56 11.35 5.22
C ILE A 122 -0.87 10.63 4.05
N PRO A 123 0.45 10.46 4.08
CA PRO A 123 1.19 9.80 3.01
C PRO A 123 0.82 8.32 2.87
N VAL A 124 0.79 7.84 1.64
CA VAL A 124 0.61 6.42 1.30
C VAL A 124 1.94 5.87 0.79
N TYR A 125 2.44 4.83 1.45
CA TYR A 125 3.68 4.11 1.14
C TYR A 125 3.36 2.63 0.85
N PRO A 126 2.93 2.29 -0.38
CA PRO A 126 2.67 0.89 -0.71
C PRO A 126 3.90 0.02 -0.53
N TYR A 127 3.68 -1.18 0.01
CA TYR A 127 4.67 -2.24 0.09
C TYR A 127 4.74 -2.99 -1.24
N VAL A 128 5.93 -3.08 -1.80
CA VAL A 128 6.25 -3.81 -3.04
C VAL A 128 7.31 -4.88 -2.77
N ARG A 129 7.37 -5.88 -3.64
CA ARG A 129 8.45 -6.88 -3.70
C ARG A 129 9.13 -6.82 -5.07
N ILE A 130 10.38 -7.25 -5.14
CA ILE A 130 11.08 -7.49 -6.41
C ILE A 130 10.81 -8.89 -6.97
N THR A 131 10.18 -9.76 -6.18
CA THR A 131 9.68 -11.08 -6.58
C THR A 131 8.17 -11.22 -6.40
N TYR A 132 7.57 -12.23 -7.01
CA TYR A 132 6.19 -12.59 -6.69
C TYR A 132 6.06 -13.08 -5.23
N ALA A 133 4.91 -12.82 -4.60
CA ALA A 133 4.71 -12.87 -3.15
C ALA A 133 5.07 -14.20 -2.45
N VAL A 134 5.03 -15.32 -3.18
CA VAL A 134 5.25 -16.68 -2.69
C VAL A 134 6.24 -17.46 -3.55
N SER A 135 7.10 -16.76 -4.31
CA SER A 135 8.14 -17.40 -5.11
C SER A 135 9.44 -16.59 -5.10
N GLN A 136 10.54 -17.23 -5.51
CA GLN A 136 11.84 -16.60 -5.75
C GLN A 136 11.92 -15.96 -7.14
N ILE A 137 10.85 -16.00 -7.92
CA ILE A 137 10.84 -15.49 -9.29
C ILE A 137 10.71 -13.97 -9.24
N TYR A 138 11.69 -13.28 -9.82
CA TYR A 138 11.67 -11.83 -9.99
C TYR A 138 10.47 -11.38 -10.82
N LEU A 139 9.92 -10.22 -10.46
CA LEU A 139 8.95 -9.56 -11.31
C LEU A 139 9.60 -9.25 -12.65
N ASN A 140 8.89 -9.56 -13.74
CA ASN A 140 9.29 -9.08 -15.05
C ASN A 140 9.19 -7.54 -15.13
N GLU A 141 9.73 -6.95 -16.19
CA GLU A 141 9.73 -5.49 -16.38
C GLU A 141 8.32 -4.89 -16.31
N ALA A 142 7.34 -5.50 -17.00
CA ALA A 142 5.97 -5.00 -17.02
C ALA A 142 5.31 -5.01 -15.64
N ASP A 143 5.59 -6.02 -14.82
CA ASP A 143 5.08 -6.15 -13.46
C ASP A 143 5.79 -5.22 -12.46
N THR A 144 7.09 -4.98 -12.67
CA THR A 144 7.83 -3.95 -11.93
C THR A 144 7.26 -2.55 -12.24
N MET A 145 6.95 -2.28 -13.51
CA MET A 145 6.31 -1.03 -13.93
C MET A 145 4.89 -0.89 -13.37
N ALA A 146 4.11 -1.97 -13.39
CA ALA A 146 2.76 -2.01 -12.82
C ALA A 146 2.72 -1.77 -11.31
N THR A 147 3.84 -1.92 -10.60
CA THR A 147 3.95 -1.72 -9.15
C THR A 147 4.66 -0.40 -8.82
N ILE A 148 5.96 -0.30 -9.08
CA ILE A 148 6.82 0.81 -8.62
C ILE A 148 6.53 2.09 -9.42
N ALA A 149 6.58 2.00 -10.74
CA ALA A 149 6.37 3.17 -11.59
C ALA A 149 4.93 3.68 -11.50
N GLN A 150 3.96 2.77 -11.50
CA GLN A 150 2.55 3.13 -11.30
C GLN A 150 2.30 3.81 -9.94
N SER A 151 3.03 3.44 -8.89
CA SER A 151 2.94 4.12 -7.59
C SER A 151 3.43 5.57 -7.68
N ALA A 152 4.48 5.83 -8.45
CA ALA A 152 4.96 7.18 -8.72
C ALA A 152 3.96 7.99 -9.56
N GLU A 153 3.42 7.40 -10.64
CA GLU A 153 2.41 8.02 -11.51
C GLU A 153 1.15 8.48 -10.75
N GLN A 154 0.75 7.73 -9.72
CA GLN A 154 -0.43 8.03 -8.90
C GLN A 154 -0.13 8.95 -7.70
N GLY A 155 1.11 9.42 -7.54
CA GLY A 155 1.45 10.39 -6.50
C GLY A 155 1.55 9.81 -5.09
N THR A 156 1.97 8.55 -4.95
CA THR A 156 2.34 7.98 -3.64
C THR A 156 3.51 8.77 -3.03
N ALA A 157 3.66 8.74 -1.71
CA ALA A 157 4.75 9.45 -1.04
C ALA A 157 6.11 8.75 -1.20
N GLY A 158 6.09 7.50 -1.66
CA GLY A 158 7.23 6.63 -1.90
C GLY A 158 6.76 5.18 -1.93
N VAL A 159 7.68 4.24 -2.09
CA VAL A 159 7.39 2.80 -2.00
C VAL A 159 8.29 2.16 -0.94
N VAL A 160 7.80 1.14 -0.25
CA VAL A 160 8.63 0.29 0.60
C VAL A 160 8.95 -0.99 -0.16
N ILE A 161 10.20 -1.15 -0.59
CA ILE A 161 10.68 -2.37 -1.24
C ILE A 161 11.06 -3.37 -0.14
N TRP A 162 10.28 -4.42 -0.02
CA TRP A 162 10.48 -5.45 0.99
C TRP A 162 11.04 -6.73 0.35
N GLY A 163 12.14 -7.23 0.92
CA GLY A 163 12.72 -8.53 0.61
C GLY A 163 12.33 -9.56 1.65
N ASP A 164 12.32 -10.83 1.27
CA ASP A 164 12.28 -11.94 2.23
C ASP A 164 13.60 -12.71 2.20
N HIS A 165 13.75 -13.57 3.21
CA HIS A 165 14.88 -14.47 3.29
C HIS A 165 14.96 -15.45 2.10
N LEU A 166 13.91 -15.64 1.29
CA LEU A 166 13.94 -16.64 0.23
C LEU A 166 14.88 -16.24 -0.92
N THR A 167 15.17 -14.95 -1.11
CA THR A 167 16.07 -14.47 -2.17
C THR A 167 17.43 -13.96 -1.68
N GLU A 168 17.79 -14.20 -0.42
CA GLU A 168 18.98 -13.60 0.21
C GLU A 168 19.80 -14.62 1.02
N ASN A 169 19.66 -15.92 0.73
CA ASN A 169 20.27 -16.98 1.55
C ASN A 169 21.68 -17.34 1.11
N THR A 170 22.00 -17.17 -0.18
CA THR A 170 23.29 -17.55 -0.73
C THR A 170 24.06 -16.35 -1.29
N LYS A 171 25.39 -16.50 -1.41
CA LYS A 171 26.23 -15.51 -2.09
C LYS A 171 25.75 -15.27 -3.53
N THR A 172 25.27 -16.31 -4.21
CA THR A 172 24.74 -16.21 -5.57
C THR A 172 23.50 -15.33 -5.60
N ASP A 173 22.54 -15.56 -4.69
CA ASP A 173 21.31 -14.77 -4.62
C ASP A 173 21.63 -13.28 -4.39
N CYS A 174 22.56 -12.98 -3.48
CA CYS A 174 22.99 -11.60 -3.22
C CYS A 174 23.66 -10.93 -4.43
N LEU A 175 24.45 -11.68 -5.22
CA LEU A 175 25.07 -11.16 -6.44
C LEU A 175 24.03 -10.95 -7.55
N GLU A 176 22.99 -11.79 -7.61
CA GLU A 176 21.85 -11.59 -8.52
C GLU A 176 21.05 -10.35 -8.13
N ILE A 177 20.75 -10.14 -6.84
CA ILE A 177 20.11 -8.91 -6.35
C ILE A 177 20.96 -7.69 -6.67
N GLN A 178 22.27 -7.75 -6.44
CA GLN A 178 23.19 -6.66 -6.79
C GLN A 178 23.09 -6.34 -8.29
N SER A 179 23.18 -7.36 -9.15
CA SER A 179 23.05 -7.18 -10.60
C SER A 179 21.70 -6.60 -10.99
N TYR A 180 20.60 -7.06 -10.39
CA TYR A 180 19.26 -6.53 -10.62
C TYR A 180 19.13 -5.06 -10.19
N MET A 181 19.74 -4.69 -9.07
CA MET A 181 19.77 -3.31 -8.58
C MET A 181 20.60 -2.41 -9.50
N ASP A 182 21.81 -2.83 -9.86
CA ASP A 182 22.73 -2.02 -10.66
C ASP A 182 22.22 -1.81 -12.09
N ASN A 183 21.64 -2.85 -12.69
CA ASN A 183 21.30 -2.86 -14.11
C ASN A 183 19.85 -2.50 -14.43
N PHE A 184 18.92 -2.59 -13.46
CA PHE A 184 17.50 -2.36 -13.72
C PHE A 184 16.80 -1.51 -12.66
N LEU A 185 16.66 -2.01 -11.43
CA LEU A 185 15.83 -1.35 -10.42
C LEU A 185 16.40 0.00 -9.96
N GLY A 186 17.70 0.09 -9.74
CA GLY A 186 18.38 1.32 -9.34
C GLY A 186 18.22 2.45 -10.36
N PRO A 187 18.58 2.23 -11.65
CA PRO A 187 18.32 3.19 -12.72
C PRO A 187 16.85 3.61 -12.82
N LEU A 188 15.91 2.66 -12.73
CA LEU A 188 14.47 2.93 -12.75
C LEU A 188 14.05 3.86 -11.61
N VAL A 189 14.41 3.55 -10.37
CA VAL A 189 14.06 4.35 -9.18
C VAL A 189 14.67 5.75 -9.26
N LYS A 190 15.93 5.87 -9.69
CA LYS A 190 16.60 7.17 -9.86
C LYS A 190 15.88 8.05 -10.88
N ASN A 191 15.45 7.44 -11.98
CA ASN A 191 14.74 8.14 -13.04
C ASN A 191 13.34 8.59 -12.57
N LEU A 192 12.56 7.69 -11.96
CA LEU A 192 11.25 8.02 -11.38
C LEU A 192 11.34 9.13 -10.31
N THR A 193 12.40 9.13 -9.50
CA THR A 193 12.66 10.19 -8.52
C THR A 193 12.90 11.53 -9.21
N THR A 194 13.69 11.56 -10.28
CA THR A 194 13.90 12.78 -11.08
C THR A 194 12.59 13.27 -11.70
N ILE A 195 11.82 12.37 -12.32
CA ILE A 195 10.54 12.70 -12.97
C ILE A 195 9.53 13.27 -11.97
N THR A 196 9.37 12.64 -10.80
CA THR A 196 8.44 13.11 -9.77
C THR A 196 8.84 14.48 -9.21
N GLN A 197 10.13 14.74 -9.01
CA GLN A 197 10.66 16.04 -8.57
C GLN A 197 10.40 17.12 -9.62
N THR A 198 10.74 16.87 -10.89
CA THR A 198 10.46 17.79 -11.99
C THR A 198 8.97 18.06 -12.12
N CYS A 199 8.12 17.03 -12.02
CA CYS A 199 6.68 17.23 -12.10
C CYS A 199 6.15 18.10 -10.95
N SER A 200 6.65 17.90 -9.74
CA SER A 200 6.30 18.74 -8.59
C SER A 200 6.72 20.19 -8.82
N GLN A 201 7.92 20.43 -9.34
CA GLN A 201 8.40 21.79 -9.65
C GLN A 201 7.53 22.47 -10.72
N GLU A 202 7.26 21.78 -11.83
CA GLU A 202 6.54 22.35 -12.97
C GLU A 202 5.04 22.53 -12.72
N PHE A 203 4.38 21.54 -12.11
CA PHE A 203 2.91 21.50 -12.01
C PHE A 203 2.36 21.75 -10.61
N CYS A 204 3.20 21.67 -9.57
CA CYS A 204 2.82 21.95 -8.17
C CYS A 204 3.60 23.10 -7.54
N HIS A 205 4.51 23.76 -8.26
CA HIS A 205 5.43 24.76 -7.72
C HIS A 205 6.19 24.27 -6.48
N SER A 206 6.54 22.98 -6.45
CA SER A 206 7.18 22.31 -5.30
C SER A 206 6.35 22.27 -4.01
N HIS A 207 5.05 22.55 -4.09
CA HIS A 207 4.10 22.52 -2.96
C HIS A 207 3.14 21.33 -3.03
N GLY A 208 3.55 20.23 -3.66
CA GLY A 208 2.76 19.00 -3.65
C GLY A 208 3.30 17.90 -4.55
N ARG A 209 2.74 16.69 -4.40
CA ARG A 209 3.00 15.55 -5.26
C ARG A 209 2.20 15.68 -6.55
N CYS A 210 2.84 15.40 -7.67
CA CYS A 210 2.19 15.36 -8.97
C CYS A 210 1.75 13.93 -9.31
N THR A 211 0.62 13.83 -10.02
CA THR A 211 0.25 12.63 -10.78
C THR A 211 0.53 12.83 -12.26
N PHE A 212 1.04 11.80 -12.93
CA PHE A 212 1.44 11.87 -14.34
C PHE A 212 1.27 10.50 -15.01
N LYS A 213 1.52 10.42 -16.31
CA LYS A 213 1.61 9.17 -17.06
C LYS A 213 2.97 9.06 -17.72
N LEU A 214 3.63 7.93 -17.52
CA LEU A 214 4.86 7.59 -18.22
C LEU A 214 4.54 7.15 -19.65
N ASN A 215 5.43 7.50 -20.56
CA ASN A 215 5.40 6.94 -21.90
C ASN A 215 6.24 5.66 -21.92
N PRO A 216 5.65 4.46 -22.12
CA PRO A 216 6.39 3.19 -22.11
C PRO A 216 7.47 3.09 -23.19
N ALA A 217 7.36 3.87 -24.27
CA ALA A 217 8.29 3.81 -25.40
C ALA A 217 9.59 4.59 -25.15
N VAL A 218 9.63 5.45 -24.14
CA VAL A 218 10.78 6.31 -23.87
C VAL A 218 10.85 6.51 -22.37
N TYR A 219 11.50 5.58 -21.66
CA TYR A 219 11.82 5.76 -20.25
C TYR A 219 12.64 7.04 -19.99
N ASP A 220 13.12 7.74 -21.02
CA ASP A 220 13.93 8.95 -20.92
C ASP A 220 13.22 10.28 -21.29
N LYS A 221 11.94 10.30 -21.72
CA LYS A 221 11.31 11.56 -22.18
C LYS A 221 10.38 12.20 -21.16
N ALA A 222 10.61 13.51 -21.02
CA ALA A 222 9.90 14.47 -20.19
C ALA A 222 8.38 14.30 -20.17
N LEU A 223 7.82 14.59 -19.00
CA LEU A 223 6.39 14.69 -18.71
C LEU A 223 5.68 15.45 -19.84
N SER A 224 4.79 14.77 -20.58
CA SER A 224 3.94 15.47 -21.54
C SER A 224 2.74 16.13 -20.86
N GLN A 225 2.28 15.55 -19.74
CA GLN A 225 1.14 16.00 -18.95
C GLN A 225 1.33 15.58 -17.49
N GLY A 226 1.18 16.54 -16.57
CA GLY A 226 1.15 16.33 -15.13
C GLY A 226 0.02 17.12 -14.50
N SER A 227 -0.46 16.67 -13.35
CA SER A 227 -1.42 17.43 -12.53
C SER A 227 -1.05 17.35 -11.07
N CYS A 228 -1.17 18.47 -10.36
CA CYS A 228 -0.92 18.45 -8.94
C CYS A 228 -1.99 17.63 -8.21
N SER A 229 -1.56 16.66 -7.42
CA SER A 229 -2.46 15.88 -6.58
C SER A 229 -3.03 16.77 -5.48
N GLY A 230 -4.29 16.51 -5.09
CA GLY A 230 -4.92 17.23 -3.98
C GLY A 230 -4.38 16.83 -2.60
N PHE A 231 -3.38 15.94 -2.53
CA PHE A 231 -2.93 15.28 -1.30
C PHE A 231 -1.98 16.13 -0.44
N ASP A 232 -1.65 17.37 -0.82
CA ASP A 232 -0.63 18.18 -0.14
C ASP A 232 -1.02 19.66 0.02
N ARG A 233 -2.32 20.00 0.00
CA ARG A 233 -2.82 21.34 0.33
C ARG A 233 -3.38 21.42 1.74
#